data_AF-B9JNU8-F1
#
_entry.id   AF-B9JNU8-F1
#
_cell.length_a   1.000
_cell.length_b   1.000
_cell.length_c   1.000
_cell.angle_alpha   90.00
_cell.angle_beta   90.00
_cell.angle_gamma   90.00
#
_symmetry.space_group_name_H-M   'P 1'
#
loop_
_entity.id
_entity.type
_entity.pdbx_description
1 polymer ?
#
loop_
_entity_poly.entity_id
_entity_poly.type
_entity_poly.pdbx_seq_one_letter_code
_entity_poly.pdbx_strand_id
1 'polypeptide(L)'
;MRKLRNLIATAILACLAVAPTARAETISYADAVTTLANDCGADIQKLCKGLNLGNGRIADCLHQNEAKISPACKSSLAGVATSISRREQAQTAYTKICAHDIAQHCRGIKGDGYILACLVKAERIVGSSCNAAITDAGWR
;
A
#
# COMPACT_ATOMS: atom_id res chain seq x y z
N MET A 1 -8.32 15.73 -63.84
CA MET A 1 -8.66 14.30 -63.74
C MET A 1 -8.97 13.99 -62.28
N ARG A 2 -10.27 13.96 -61.91
CA ARG A 2 -10.80 13.54 -60.61
C ARG A 2 -11.38 12.13 -60.77
N LYS A 3 -11.07 11.23 -59.83
CA LYS A 3 -11.87 10.08 -59.32
C LYS A 3 -10.90 9.25 -58.45
N LEU A 4 -10.90 9.43 -57.12
CA LEU A 4 -11.78 8.77 -56.16
C LEU A 4 -11.90 7.26 -56.40
N ARG A 5 -11.16 6.47 -55.61
CA ARG A 5 -11.51 5.08 -55.28
C ARG A 5 -10.93 4.65 -53.92
N ASN A 6 -11.82 4.70 -52.92
CA ASN A 6 -12.04 3.75 -51.81
C ASN A 6 -10.84 3.30 -50.96
N LEU A 7 -10.79 3.70 -49.68
CA LEU A 7 -11.52 3.09 -48.55
C LEU A 7 -11.02 1.67 -48.23
N ILE A 8 -10.01 1.56 -47.37
CA ILE A 8 -10.01 0.55 -46.32
C ILE A 8 -9.62 1.25 -45.02
N ALA A 9 -10.63 1.41 -44.18
CA ALA A 9 -10.53 1.87 -42.82
C ALA A 9 -9.62 0.94 -42.01
N THR A 10 -8.54 1.48 -41.46
CA THR A 10 -7.91 0.93 -40.26
C THR A 10 -7.91 2.04 -39.22
N ALA A 11 -9.11 2.29 -38.68
CA ALA A 11 -9.24 2.93 -37.38
C ALA A 11 -8.67 1.95 -36.34
N ILE A 12 -7.35 1.94 -36.18
CA ILE A 12 -6.72 1.30 -35.03
C ILE A 12 -7.10 2.19 -33.85
N LEU A 13 -8.11 1.72 -33.13
CA LEU A 13 -8.58 2.24 -31.86
C LEU A 13 -7.44 2.12 -30.84
N ALA A 14 -6.49 3.06 -30.88
CA ALA A 14 -5.48 3.23 -29.87
C ALA A 14 -6.11 3.90 -28.65
N CYS A 15 -7.03 3.20 -27.98
CA CYS A 15 -7.27 3.41 -26.56
C CYS A 15 -6.04 2.87 -25.83
N LEU A 16 -4.94 3.63 -25.85
CA LEU A 16 -3.94 3.57 -24.81
C LEU A 16 -4.67 4.04 -23.54
N ALA A 17 -5.34 3.10 -22.87
CA ALA A 17 -5.71 3.28 -21.49
C ALA A 17 -4.40 3.53 -20.76
N VAL A 18 -4.12 4.79 -20.46
CA VAL A 18 -3.19 5.15 -19.40
C VAL A 18 -3.85 4.59 -18.15
N ALA A 19 -3.61 3.32 -17.85
CA ALA A 19 -3.92 2.76 -16.56
C ALA A 19 -3.16 3.64 -15.57
N PRO A 20 -3.83 4.29 -14.60
CA PRO A 20 -3.11 4.93 -13.54
C PRO A 20 -2.22 3.85 -12.94
N THR A 21 -0.91 4.06 -12.99
CA THR A 21 0.04 3.32 -12.17
C THR A 21 -0.25 3.76 -10.74
N ALA A 22 -1.32 3.21 -10.16
CA ALA A 22 -1.61 3.38 -8.76
C ALA A 22 -0.42 2.78 -8.02
N ARG A 23 0.50 3.65 -7.59
CA ARG A 23 1.46 3.29 -6.56
C ARG A 23 0.61 3.03 -5.33
N ALA A 24 0.35 1.76 -5.09
CA ALA A 24 -0.39 1.33 -3.92
C ALA A 24 0.58 1.36 -2.72
N GLU A 25 0.96 2.58 -2.32
CA GLU A 25 1.72 2.81 -1.09
C GLU A 25 0.88 2.37 0.11
N THR A 26 1.54 1.96 1.18
CA THR A 26 0.83 1.54 2.38
C THR A 26 0.38 2.73 3.21
N ILE A 27 -0.73 2.57 3.91
CA ILE A 27 -1.28 3.57 4.81
C ILE A 27 -0.39 3.67 6.07
N SER A 28 -0.34 4.86 6.68
CA SER A 28 0.24 4.99 8.01
C SER A 28 -0.64 4.33 9.07
N TYR A 29 -0.04 3.87 10.17
CA TYR A 29 -0.82 3.35 11.29
C TYR A 29 -1.76 4.42 11.88
N ALA A 30 -1.36 5.70 11.85
CA ALA A 30 -2.19 6.81 12.31
C ALA A 30 -3.39 7.05 11.39
N ASP A 31 -3.15 7.03 10.07
CA ASP A 31 -4.22 7.19 9.08
C ASP A 31 -5.16 5.98 9.10
N ALA A 32 -4.64 4.76 9.25
CA ALA A 32 -5.44 3.55 9.43
C ALA A 32 -6.41 3.67 10.61
N VAL A 33 -5.93 4.14 11.76
CA VAL A 33 -6.78 4.39 12.94
C VAL A 33 -7.83 5.45 12.64
N THR A 34 -7.45 6.53 11.95
CA THR A 34 -8.36 7.62 11.58
C THR A 34 -9.45 7.14 10.63
N THR A 35 -9.07 6.41 9.57
CA THR A 35 -9.99 5.80 8.61
C THR A 35 -10.98 4.85 9.30
N LEU A 36 -10.50 3.94 10.15
CA LEU A 36 -11.39 3.02 10.88
C LEU A 36 -12.27 3.74 11.90
N ALA A 37 -11.76 4.77 12.58
CA ALA A 37 -12.57 5.55 13.51
C ALA A 37 -13.73 6.26 12.79
N ASN A 38 -13.48 6.81 11.61
CA ASN A 38 -14.49 7.48 10.80
C ASN A 38 -15.52 6.49 10.25
N ASP A 39 -15.05 5.40 9.64
CA ASP A 39 -15.92 4.51 8.87
C ASP A 39 -16.59 3.43 9.73
N CYS A 40 -15.94 3.00 10.82
CA CYS A 40 -16.44 1.97 11.73
C CYS A 40 -16.92 2.52 13.07
N GLY A 41 -16.75 3.81 13.37
CA GLY A 41 -17.01 4.36 14.71
C GLY A 41 -18.42 4.07 15.24
N ALA A 42 -19.44 4.24 14.41
CA ALA A 42 -20.83 3.94 14.78
C ALA A 42 -21.06 2.44 14.99
N ASP A 43 -20.48 1.59 14.14
CA ASP A 43 -20.57 0.13 14.25
C ASP A 43 -19.89 -0.37 15.53
N ILE A 44 -18.71 0.17 15.85
CA ILE A 44 -17.96 -0.14 17.08
C ILE A 44 -18.79 0.23 18.32
N GLN A 45 -19.40 1.42 18.35
CA GLN A 45 -20.24 1.85 19.47
C GLN A 45 -21.46 0.94 19.68
N LYS A 46 -22.07 0.46 18.58
CA LYS A 46 -23.27 -0.36 18.60
C LYS A 46 -22.99 -1.83 18.94
N LEU A 47 -21.93 -2.40 18.37
CA LEU A 47 -21.68 -3.84 18.35
C LEU A 47 -20.55 -4.29 19.28
N CYS A 48 -19.58 -3.41 19.55
CA CYS A 48 -18.31 -3.74 20.21
C CYS A 48 -18.08 -2.95 21.51
N LYS A 49 -19.16 -2.47 22.13
CA LYS A 49 -19.11 -1.63 23.33
C LYS A 49 -18.38 -2.33 24.49
N GLY A 50 -17.51 -1.59 25.17
CA GLY A 50 -16.78 -2.09 26.36
C GLY A 50 -15.50 -2.86 26.05
N LEU A 51 -15.17 -3.09 24.77
CA LEU A 51 -13.88 -3.65 24.38
C LEU A 51 -12.78 -2.58 24.44
N ASN A 52 -11.66 -2.94 25.05
CA ASN A 52 -10.46 -2.09 25.06
C ASN A 52 -9.76 -2.09 23.70
N LEU A 53 -9.15 -0.96 23.37
CA LEU A 53 -8.26 -0.83 22.21
C LEU A 53 -7.02 -1.72 22.37
N GLY A 54 -6.45 -2.13 21.23
CA GLY A 54 -5.24 -2.95 21.17
C GLY A 54 -5.50 -4.46 21.14
N ASN A 55 -4.45 -5.21 20.82
CA ASN A 55 -4.47 -6.68 20.66
C ASN A 55 -5.54 -7.20 19.69
N GLY A 56 -5.95 -6.42 18.70
CA GLY A 56 -6.91 -6.85 17.66
C GLY A 56 -8.37 -6.97 18.10
N ARG A 57 -8.72 -6.75 19.38
CA ARG A 57 -10.06 -7.05 19.92
C ARG A 57 -11.23 -6.39 19.18
N ILE A 58 -11.07 -5.13 18.77
CA ILE A 58 -12.09 -4.42 18.00
C ILE A 58 -12.22 -5.01 16.59
N ALA A 59 -11.10 -5.32 15.94
CA ALA A 59 -11.11 -5.94 14.63
C ALA A 59 -11.78 -7.33 14.67
N ASP A 60 -11.49 -8.14 15.69
CA ASP A 60 -12.14 -9.44 15.91
C ASP A 60 -13.65 -9.29 16.12
N CYS A 61 -14.07 -8.30 16.91
CA CYS A 61 -15.49 -8.03 17.12
C CYS A 61 -16.21 -7.60 15.84
N LEU A 62 -15.61 -6.71 15.05
CA LEU A 62 -16.16 -6.28 13.76
C LEU A 62 -16.23 -7.46 12.78
N HIS A 63 -15.22 -8.34 12.76
CA HIS A 63 -15.22 -9.55 11.95
C HIS A 63 -16.33 -10.53 12.38
N GLN A 64 -16.53 -10.74 13.69
CA GLN A 64 -17.62 -11.60 14.18
C GLN A 64 -19.01 -11.03 13.84
N ASN A 65 -19.11 -9.73 13.63
CA ASN A 65 -20.33 -9.04 13.25
C ASN A 65 -20.32 -8.56 11.79
N GLU A 66 -19.52 -9.15 10.91
CA GLU A 66 -19.31 -8.68 9.53
C GLU A 66 -20.62 -8.54 8.73
N ALA A 67 -21.63 -9.35 9.03
CA ALA A 67 -22.96 -9.26 8.39
C ALA A 67 -23.81 -8.08 8.88
N LYS A 68 -23.42 -7.42 9.98
CA LYS A 68 -24.17 -6.36 10.67
C LYS A 68 -23.50 -5.00 10.63
N ILE A 69 -22.21 -4.93 10.30
CA ILE A 69 -21.48 -3.67 10.13
C ILE A 69 -21.87 -2.97 8.84
N SER A 70 -21.64 -1.66 8.77
CA SER A 70 -21.90 -0.88 7.58
C SER A 70 -21.01 -1.29 6.38
N PRO A 71 -21.47 -1.10 5.13
CA PRO A 71 -20.63 -1.34 3.95
C PRO A 71 -19.33 -0.52 3.94
N ALA A 72 -19.37 0.71 4.46
CA ALA A 72 -18.20 1.58 4.59
C ALA A 72 -17.16 0.95 5.55
N CYS A 73 -17.59 0.57 6.76
CA CYS A 73 -16.71 -0.10 7.71
C CYS A 73 -16.12 -1.39 7.14
N LYS A 74 -16.94 -2.20 6.46
CA LYS A 74 -16.50 -3.46 5.85
C LYS A 74 -15.39 -3.24 4.81
N SER A 75 -15.58 -2.26 3.93
CA SER A 75 -14.59 -1.89 2.90
C SER A 75 -13.29 -1.39 3.53
N SER A 76 -13.39 -0.45 4.47
CA SER A 76 -12.23 0.15 5.12
C SER A 76 -11.46 -0.83 5.99
N LEU A 77 -12.14 -1.75 6.68
CA LEU A 77 -11.49 -2.82 7.45
C LEU A 77 -10.64 -3.71 6.55
N ALA A 78 -11.17 -4.15 5.40
CA ALA A 78 -10.42 -4.97 4.45
C ALA A 78 -9.24 -4.21 3.81
N GLY A 79 -9.45 -2.95 3.43
CA GLY A 79 -8.42 -2.10 2.86
C GLY A 79 -7.27 -1.83 3.82
N VAL A 80 -7.58 -1.46 5.07
CA VAL A 80 -6.60 -1.22 6.12
C VAL A 80 -5.83 -2.49 6.47
N ALA A 81 -6.52 -3.64 6.61
CA ALA A 81 -5.85 -4.91 6.87
C ALA A 81 -4.85 -5.29 5.77
N THR A 82 -5.24 -5.13 4.50
CA THR A 82 -4.36 -5.36 3.35
C THR A 82 -3.13 -4.45 3.39
N SER A 83 -3.35 -3.18 3.70
CA SER A 83 -2.29 -2.17 3.73
C SER A 83 -1.30 -2.39 4.87
N ILE A 84 -1.78 -2.71 6.08
CA ILE A 84 -0.94 -3.06 7.24
C ILE A 84 -0.13 -4.33 6.95
N SER A 85 -0.76 -5.36 6.39
CA SER A 85 -0.08 -6.61 6.04
C SER A 85 1.06 -6.36 5.03
N ARG A 86 0.82 -5.54 4.01
CA ARG A 86 1.88 -5.14 3.05
C ARG A 86 3.01 -4.39 3.76
N ARG A 87 2.68 -3.46 4.66
CA ARG A 87 3.69 -2.68 5.39
C ARG A 87 4.58 -3.55 6.26
N GLU A 88 4.00 -4.50 6.98
CA GLU A 88 4.74 -5.47 7.78
C GLU A 88 5.64 -6.39 6.93
N GLN A 89 5.11 -6.89 5.81
CA GLN A 89 5.89 -7.70 4.87
C GLN A 89 7.08 -6.91 4.30
N ALA A 90 6.88 -5.64 3.95
CA ALA A 90 7.95 -4.78 3.46
C ALA A 90 9.01 -4.51 4.54
N GLN A 91 8.59 -4.25 5.78
CA GLN A 91 9.49 -4.03 6.92
C GLN A 91 10.36 -5.25 7.22
N THR A 92 9.77 -6.45 7.19
CA THR A 92 10.48 -7.70 7.49
C THR A 92 11.34 -8.19 6.33
N ALA A 93 10.95 -7.91 5.08
CA ALA A 93 11.68 -8.35 3.89
C ALA A 93 12.74 -7.35 3.41
N TYR A 94 12.76 -6.13 3.96
CA TYR A 94 13.60 -5.01 3.49
C TYR A 94 15.07 -5.39 3.25
N THR A 95 15.75 -5.99 4.24
CA THR A 95 17.19 -6.29 4.13
C THR A 95 17.47 -7.31 3.02
N LYS A 96 16.55 -8.26 2.82
CA LYS A 96 16.63 -9.25 1.74
C LYS A 96 16.39 -8.60 0.37
N ILE A 97 15.35 -7.78 0.26
CA ILE A 97 14.99 -7.11 -1.00
C ILE A 97 16.10 -6.14 -1.43
N CYS A 98 16.66 -5.39 -0.48
CA CYS A 98 17.68 -4.39 -0.73
C CYS A 98 19.12 -4.94 -0.71
N ALA A 99 19.33 -6.25 -0.57
CA ALA A 99 20.68 -6.82 -0.39
C ALA A 99 21.67 -6.43 -1.50
N HIS A 100 21.21 -6.38 -2.76
CA HIS A 100 22.02 -5.93 -3.87
C HIS A 100 22.42 -4.46 -3.72
N ASP A 101 21.45 -3.57 -3.48
CA ASP A 101 21.67 -2.13 -3.35
C ASP A 101 22.55 -1.79 -2.13
N ILE A 102 22.37 -2.51 -1.02
CA ILE A 102 23.23 -2.39 0.16
C ILE A 102 24.67 -2.74 -0.21
N ALA A 103 24.87 -3.86 -0.90
CA ALA A 103 26.19 -4.32 -1.31
C ALA A 103 26.83 -3.40 -2.36
N GLN A 104 26.07 -2.71 -3.21
CA GLN A 104 26.64 -1.82 -4.23
C GLN A 104 26.87 -0.40 -3.72
N HIS A 105 25.96 0.15 -2.93
CA HIS A 105 25.88 1.58 -2.66
C HIS A 105 26.11 1.97 -1.19
N CYS A 106 25.96 1.02 -0.25
CA CYS A 106 26.03 1.30 1.19
C CYS A 106 27.09 0.43 1.90
N ARG A 107 28.19 0.08 1.20
CA ARG A 107 29.27 -0.74 1.74
C ARG A 107 29.89 -0.13 3.00
N GLY A 108 30.11 -0.96 4.02
CA GLY A 108 30.78 -0.57 5.27
C GLY A 108 29.89 0.12 6.30
N ILE A 109 28.64 0.46 5.95
CA ILE A 109 27.66 0.98 6.90
C ILE A 109 27.15 -0.18 7.77
N LYS A 110 27.10 0.05 9.08
CA LYS A 110 26.64 -0.93 10.08
C LYS A 110 25.40 -0.43 10.78
N GLY A 111 24.42 -1.32 10.98
CA GLY A 111 23.15 -1.03 11.64
C GLY A 111 22.04 -0.70 10.64
N ASP A 112 20.90 -1.37 10.79
CA ASP A 112 19.79 -1.31 9.83
C ASP A 112 19.28 0.11 9.60
N GLY A 113 19.18 0.91 10.66
CA GLY A 113 18.77 2.32 10.56
C GLY A 113 19.74 3.17 9.72
N TYR A 114 21.05 2.95 9.83
CA TYR A 114 22.05 3.67 9.03
C TYR A 114 22.09 3.19 7.59
N ILE A 115 21.90 1.89 7.36
CA ILE A 115 21.78 1.32 6.01
C ILE A 115 20.53 1.88 5.33
N LEU A 116 19.40 1.93 6.04
CA LEU A 116 18.18 2.56 5.55
C LEU A 116 18.40 4.03 5.18
N ALA A 117 19.00 4.81 6.08
CA ALA A 117 19.31 6.22 5.80
C ALA A 117 20.18 6.38 4.54
N CYS A 118 21.16 5.50 4.33
CA CYS A 118 21.96 5.48 3.10
C CYS A 118 21.11 5.20 1.86
N LEU A 119 20.28 4.15 1.87
CA LEU A 119 19.42 3.80 0.75
C LEU A 119 18.38 4.89 0.46
N VAL A 120 17.83 5.54 1.48
CA VAL A 120 16.94 6.71 1.35
C VAL A 120 17.65 7.86 0.64
N LYS A 121 18.87 8.20 1.06
CA LYS A 121 19.66 9.24 0.40
C LYS A 121 20.07 8.87 -1.04
N ALA A 122 20.26 7.57 -1.30
CA ALA A 122 20.65 7.02 -2.60
C ALA A 122 19.46 6.64 -3.50
N GLU A 123 18.24 7.09 -3.21
CA GLU A 123 17.00 6.72 -3.90
C GLU A 123 17.11 6.65 -5.43
N ARG A 124 17.80 7.62 -6.04
CA ARG A 124 17.92 7.73 -7.50
C ARG A 124 18.78 6.65 -8.16
N ILE A 125 19.63 5.98 -7.39
CA ILE A 125 20.55 4.93 -7.88
C ILE A 125 20.21 3.54 -7.34
N VAL A 126 19.36 3.46 -6.31
CA VAL A 126 18.84 2.22 -5.75
C VAL A 126 17.78 1.61 -6.68
N GLY A 127 17.78 0.28 -6.81
CA GLY A 127 16.85 -0.45 -7.65
C GLY A 127 15.37 -0.21 -7.29
N SER A 128 14.48 -0.33 -8.29
CA SER A 128 13.04 -0.11 -8.12
C SER A 128 12.41 -1.02 -7.07
N SER A 129 12.87 -2.28 -6.96
CA SER A 129 12.37 -3.22 -5.96
C SER A 129 12.71 -2.80 -4.53
N CYS A 130 13.92 -2.29 -4.29
CA CYS A 130 14.31 -1.81 -2.98
C CYS A 130 13.61 -0.49 -2.63
N ASN A 131 13.49 0.44 -3.58
CA ASN A 131 12.70 1.66 -3.39
C ASN A 131 11.24 1.35 -3.07
N ALA A 132 10.62 0.40 -3.77
CA ALA A 132 9.25 -0.04 -3.49
C ALA A 132 9.13 -0.62 -2.06
N ALA A 133 10.07 -1.46 -1.62
CA ALA A 133 10.05 -1.99 -0.26
C ALA A 133 10.19 -0.90 0.81
N ILE A 134 11.03 0.12 0.58
CA ILE A 134 11.19 1.26 1.50
C ILE A 134 9.91 2.10 1.58
N THR A 135 9.28 2.37 0.43
CA THR A 135 7.99 3.07 0.34
C THR A 135 6.87 2.26 1.02
N ASP A 136 6.76 0.97 0.71
CA ASP A 136 5.74 0.09 1.30
C ASP A 136 5.94 -0.11 2.80
N ALA A 137 7.18 -0.04 3.31
CA ALA A 137 7.47 -0.04 4.74
C ALA A 137 7.09 1.30 5.42
N GLY A 138 6.82 2.33 4.62
CA GLY A 138 6.49 3.70 5.01
C GLY A 138 7.66 4.41 5.70
N TRP A 139 8.85 4.29 5.13
CA TRP A 139 10.06 4.98 5.59
C TRP A 139 10.45 6.18 4.72
N ARG A 140 9.58 6.61 3.81
CA ARG A 140 9.65 7.85 3.03
C ARG A 140 8.26 8.46 2.91
#